data_AF-A0A353CCE1-F1
#
_entry.id   AF-A0A353CCE1-F1
#
_cell.length_a   1.000
_cell.length_b   1.000
_cell.length_c   1.000
_cell.angle_alpha   90.00
_cell.angle_beta   90.00
_cell.angle_gamma   90.00
#
_symmetry.space_group_name_H-M   'P 1'
#
loop_
_entity.id
_entity.type
_entity.pdbx_description
1 polymer ?
#
loop_
_entity_poly.entity_id
_entity_poly.type
_entity_poly.pdbx_seq_one_letter_code
_entity_poly.pdbx_strand_id
1 'polypeptide(L)'
;MIRMKTKNWPKVAVLATIFLIGAVTNVRADAVSDWNAIAVNSIVAAGSARPGPAGVLDLATMNAAIYDAVQAIEKDYETYYVDIPGASGSPVAATAKAAYDVLVNRFPGQAGPLGVTYQNYLIANGILPTDPGLAVGATAAAGIIALRACDGSFPAGPNTFIGGTGIGVWRPTPPANSPMNPGPWLGQVTPFVMTRPTQFRSEPPPSLDSRRYARDYNEVKRLGSLNNSERTPDQTDTAYFYAGNFVVMMNQLVREMAAEHVDNITDSSRLFALVSMSQGDAAIATWNDKAFYVFWRPITAIQFGDSDGNPRTTGDPAWNRSEER
;
A
#
# COMPACT_ATOMS: atom_id res chain seq x y z
N MET A 1 50.07 61.05 30.36
CA MET A 1 50.96 60.20 29.55
C MET A 1 51.28 58.97 30.38
N ILE A 2 51.32 57.78 29.79
CA ILE A 2 51.79 56.48 30.35
C ILE A 2 50.70 55.43 30.71
N ARG A 3 50.57 54.51 29.73
CA ARG A 3 50.46 53.04 29.79
C ARG A 3 49.32 52.35 30.55
N MET A 4 48.47 51.70 29.75
CA MET A 4 47.85 50.41 30.06
C MET A 4 48.88 49.38 30.53
N LYS A 5 48.56 48.67 31.61
CA LYS A 5 49.07 47.32 31.89
C LYS A 5 47.88 46.39 32.13
N THR A 6 47.82 45.37 31.29
CA THR A 6 46.91 44.23 31.34
C THR A 6 47.21 43.35 32.55
N LYS A 7 46.17 42.82 33.20
CA LYS A 7 46.29 41.66 34.10
C LYS A 7 45.17 40.67 33.78
N ASN A 8 45.60 39.52 33.26
CA ASN A 8 44.78 38.37 32.86
C ASN A 8 44.13 37.71 34.08
N TRP A 9 42.84 37.42 34.00
CA TRP A 9 42.21 36.31 34.74
C TRP A 9 41.62 35.31 33.74
N PRO A 10 41.92 34.01 33.85
CA PRO A 10 41.43 33.00 32.93
C PRO A 10 39.94 32.76 33.15
N LYS A 11 39.16 32.84 32.06
CA LYS A 11 37.77 32.38 32.03
C LYS A 11 37.79 30.85 32.10
N VAL A 12 37.45 30.28 33.25
CA VAL A 12 37.11 28.86 33.35
C VAL A 12 35.76 28.68 32.67
N ALA A 13 35.77 28.17 31.45
CA ALA A 13 34.57 27.67 30.78
C ALA A 13 34.23 26.31 31.38
N VAL A 14 33.18 26.26 32.20
CA VAL A 14 32.57 24.99 32.62
C VAL A 14 31.81 24.45 31.42
N LEU A 15 32.39 23.48 30.72
CA LEU A 15 31.71 22.66 29.73
C LEU A 15 30.72 21.75 30.48
N ALA A 16 29.44 22.11 30.44
CA ALA A 16 28.36 21.20 30.78
C ALA A 16 28.22 20.19 29.63
N THR A 17 28.84 19.03 29.78
CA THR A 17 28.62 17.89 28.88
C THR A 17 27.21 17.38 29.10
N ILE A 18 26.27 17.78 28.24
CA ILE A 18 24.97 17.14 28.14
C ILE A 18 25.22 15.75 27.54
N PHE A 19 25.26 14.72 28.38
CA PHE A 19 25.05 13.35 27.91
C PHE A 19 23.59 13.26 27.45
N LEU A 20 23.37 13.47 26.16
CA LEU A 20 22.21 12.90 25.47
C LEU A 20 22.38 11.38 25.54
N ILE A 21 21.82 10.78 26.58
CA ILE A 21 21.43 9.38 26.53
C ILE A 21 20.31 9.36 25.51
N GLY A 22 20.68 9.19 24.23
CA GLY A 22 19.71 8.80 23.22
C GLY A 22 19.03 7.57 23.78
N ALA A 23 17.70 7.60 23.88
CA ALA A 23 16.95 6.38 24.07
C ALA A 23 17.46 5.43 22.98
N VAL A 24 18.12 4.37 23.40
CA VAL A 24 18.38 3.25 22.50
C VAL A 24 16.98 2.73 22.24
N THR A 25 16.35 3.20 21.16
CA THR A 25 15.26 2.46 20.57
C THR A 25 15.90 1.12 20.27
N ASN A 26 15.56 0.09 21.04
CA ASN A 26 15.82 -1.27 20.62
C ASN A 26 15.13 -1.37 19.27
N VAL A 27 15.90 -1.23 18.18
CA VAL A 27 15.44 -1.56 16.85
C VAL A 27 15.24 -3.07 16.95
N ARG A 28 13.99 -3.46 17.20
CA ARG A 28 13.62 -4.85 17.20
C ARG A 28 13.73 -5.31 15.75
N ALA A 29 14.69 -6.20 15.50
CA ALA A 29 14.77 -6.88 14.22
C ALA A 29 13.57 -7.83 14.12
N ASP A 30 12.51 -7.39 13.45
CA ASP A 30 11.39 -8.23 13.05
C ASP A 30 11.53 -8.54 11.56
N ALA A 31 11.84 -9.80 11.25
CA ALA A 31 12.10 -10.23 9.88
C ALA A 31 10.92 -9.94 8.95
N VAL A 32 9.69 -10.05 9.44
CA VAL A 32 8.49 -9.79 8.64
C VAL A 32 8.40 -8.30 8.29
N SER A 33 8.61 -7.42 9.27
CA SER A 33 8.66 -5.96 9.06
C SER A 33 9.81 -5.52 8.14
N ASP A 34 10.99 -6.13 8.25
CA ASP A 34 12.15 -5.84 7.38
C ASP A 34 11.82 -6.16 5.92
N TRP A 35 11.29 -7.36 5.66
CA TRP A 35 10.92 -7.80 4.32
C TRP A 35 9.70 -7.06 3.78
N ASN A 36 8.79 -6.60 4.65
CA ASN A 36 7.73 -5.67 4.27
C ASN A 36 8.30 -4.33 3.76
N ALA A 37 9.27 -3.75 4.46
CA ALA A 37 9.91 -2.50 4.02
C ALA A 37 10.65 -2.68 2.68
N ILE A 38 11.35 -3.80 2.49
CA ILE A 38 12.00 -4.15 1.22
C ILE A 38 10.96 -4.26 0.09
N ALA A 39 9.84 -4.95 0.34
CA ALA A 39 8.77 -5.11 -0.64
C ALA A 39 8.14 -3.77 -1.06
N VAL A 40 7.87 -2.89 -0.09
CA VAL A 40 7.35 -1.53 -0.38
C VAL A 40 8.35 -0.76 -1.26
N ASN A 41 9.65 -0.83 -0.96
CA ASN A 41 10.68 -0.19 -1.79
C ASN A 41 10.72 -0.78 -3.21
N SER A 42 10.58 -2.10 -3.37
CA SER A 42 10.50 -2.75 -4.68
C SER A 42 9.27 -2.31 -5.48
N ILE A 43 8.11 -2.16 -4.82
CA ILE A 43 6.87 -1.67 -5.44
C ILE A 43 7.04 -0.22 -5.91
N VAL A 44 7.58 0.65 -5.04
CA VAL A 44 7.83 2.07 -5.39
C VAL A 44 8.83 2.18 -6.54
N ALA A 45 9.91 1.40 -6.50
CA ALA A 45 10.92 1.37 -7.57
C ALA A 45 10.37 0.84 -8.90
N ALA A 46 9.33 0.00 -8.89
CA ALA A 46 8.67 -0.48 -10.10
C ALA A 46 7.85 0.61 -10.80
N GLY A 47 7.52 1.72 -10.12
CA GLY A 47 6.87 2.89 -10.70
C GLY A 47 5.60 2.55 -11.47
N SER A 48 5.54 2.94 -12.75
CA SER A 48 4.34 2.74 -13.60
C SER A 48 3.97 1.28 -13.85
N ALA A 49 4.87 0.32 -13.59
CA ALA A 49 4.55 -1.11 -13.66
C ALA A 49 3.66 -1.59 -12.50
N ARG A 50 3.48 -0.76 -11.45
CA ARG A 50 2.57 -0.99 -10.32
C ARG A 50 1.62 0.20 -10.16
N PRO A 51 0.68 0.38 -11.10
CA PRO A 51 -0.18 1.55 -11.09
C PRO A 51 -1.24 1.52 -9.97
N GLY A 52 -1.58 2.70 -9.46
CA GLY A 52 -2.60 2.88 -8.43
C GLY A 52 -2.36 1.97 -7.22
N PRO A 53 -3.37 1.24 -6.72
CA PRO A 53 -3.20 0.36 -5.57
C PRO A 53 -2.54 -0.98 -5.93
N ALA A 54 -2.23 -1.27 -7.20
CA ALA A 54 -1.96 -2.66 -7.64
C ALA A 54 -0.83 -3.35 -6.86
N GLY A 55 0.10 -2.58 -6.28
CA GLY A 55 1.17 -3.09 -5.40
C GLY A 55 0.68 -3.83 -4.16
N VAL A 56 -0.55 -3.62 -3.69
CA VAL A 56 -1.10 -4.39 -2.55
C VAL A 56 -1.19 -5.89 -2.85
N LEU A 57 -1.34 -6.28 -4.13
CA LEU A 57 -1.35 -7.68 -4.54
C LEU A 57 0.03 -8.35 -4.37
N ASP A 58 1.12 -7.60 -4.56
CA ASP A 58 2.48 -8.12 -4.34
C ASP A 58 2.72 -8.37 -2.85
N LEU A 59 2.31 -7.44 -1.98
CA LEU A 59 2.41 -7.58 -0.53
C LEU A 59 1.54 -8.74 -0.01
N ALA A 60 0.31 -8.87 -0.49
CA ALA A 60 -0.56 -9.99 -0.14
C ALA A 60 0.06 -11.34 -0.51
N THR A 61 0.61 -11.46 -1.72
CA THR A 61 1.29 -12.68 -2.18
C THR A 61 2.52 -12.99 -1.34
N MET A 62 3.35 -11.98 -1.05
CA MET A 62 4.56 -12.16 -0.25
C MET A 62 4.25 -12.56 1.19
N ASN A 63 3.31 -11.85 1.84
CA ASN A 63 2.98 -12.11 3.24
C ASN A 63 2.22 -13.41 3.43
N ALA A 64 1.43 -13.88 2.44
CA ALA A 64 0.87 -15.23 2.46
C ALA A 64 1.97 -16.31 2.44
N ALA A 65 3.02 -16.12 1.63
CA ALA A 65 4.15 -17.05 1.59
C ALA A 65 4.98 -17.03 2.88
N ILE A 66 5.24 -15.85 3.45
CA ILE A 66 5.90 -15.71 4.75
C ILE A 66 5.08 -16.43 5.84
N TYR A 67 3.77 -16.19 5.87
CA TYR A 67 2.88 -16.82 6.85
C TYR A 67 2.91 -18.34 6.78
N ASP A 68 2.77 -18.93 5.59
CA ASP A 68 2.85 -20.38 5.43
C ASP A 68 4.22 -20.94 5.83
N ALA A 69 5.30 -20.23 5.52
CA ALA A 69 6.66 -20.62 5.90
C ALA A 69 6.87 -20.62 7.42
N VAL A 70 6.38 -19.59 8.11
CA VAL A 70 6.46 -19.47 9.58
C VAL A 70 5.57 -20.51 10.25
N GLN A 71 4.32 -20.63 9.82
CA GLN A 71 3.36 -21.56 10.42
C GLN A 71 3.71 -23.03 10.18
N ALA A 72 4.41 -23.36 9.09
CA ALA A 72 4.96 -24.71 8.91
C ALA A 72 5.95 -25.10 10.02
N ILE A 73 6.73 -24.14 10.52
CA ILE A 73 7.74 -24.37 11.58
C ILE A 73 7.11 -24.24 12.97
N GLU A 74 6.44 -23.13 13.26
CA GLU A 74 5.93 -22.77 14.59
C GLU A 74 4.63 -23.50 14.95
N LYS A 75 3.74 -23.70 13.97
CA LYS A 75 2.48 -24.48 14.10
C LYS A 75 1.47 -23.96 15.14
N ASP A 76 1.56 -22.69 15.54
CA ASP A 76 0.59 -22.06 16.43
C ASP A 76 -0.80 -21.83 15.77
N TYR A 77 -0.83 -21.77 14.44
CA TYR A 77 -2.00 -21.53 13.60
C TYR A 77 -1.94 -22.36 12.31
N GLU A 78 -3.10 -22.58 11.69
CA GLU A 78 -3.21 -23.24 10.38
C GLU A 78 -2.53 -22.40 9.28
N THR A 79 -1.86 -23.08 8.35
CA THR A 79 -1.34 -22.45 7.14
C THR A 79 -2.50 -21.98 6.25
N TYR A 80 -2.25 -20.94 5.46
CA TYR A 80 -3.21 -20.41 4.51
C TYR A 80 -3.40 -21.37 3.32
N TYR A 81 -2.31 -21.92 2.77
CA TYR A 81 -2.42 -22.82 1.61
C TYR A 81 -1.38 -23.94 1.57
N VAL A 82 -0.10 -23.64 1.80
CA VAL A 82 0.99 -24.59 1.65
C VAL A 82 1.19 -25.35 2.97
N ASP A 83 1.04 -26.67 2.93
CA ASP A 83 1.45 -27.56 4.03
C ASP A 83 2.84 -28.13 3.76
N ILE A 84 3.74 -28.08 4.76
CA ILE A 84 5.13 -28.53 4.66
C ILE A 84 5.41 -29.49 5.83
N PRO A 85 5.11 -30.79 5.67
CA PRO A 85 5.33 -31.78 6.71
C PRO A 85 6.80 -31.87 7.12
N GLY A 86 7.05 -31.89 8.43
CA GLY A 86 8.42 -32.01 8.96
C GLY A 86 9.27 -30.76 8.80
N ALA A 87 8.67 -29.60 8.51
CA ALA A 87 9.38 -28.32 8.49
C ALA A 87 10.16 -28.07 9.80
N SER A 88 11.36 -27.53 9.65
CA SER A 88 12.32 -27.25 10.71
C SER A 88 13.25 -26.10 10.30
N GLY A 89 14.12 -25.67 11.21
CA GLY A 89 15.04 -24.55 10.98
C GLY A 89 14.49 -23.23 11.50
N SER A 90 15.14 -22.13 11.13
CA SER A 90 14.78 -20.80 11.63
C SER A 90 13.58 -20.20 10.90
N PRO A 91 12.54 -19.74 11.61
CA PRO A 91 11.44 -18.95 11.03
C PRO A 91 11.92 -17.65 10.38
N VAL A 92 13.01 -17.06 10.88
CA VAL A 92 13.64 -15.87 10.29
C VAL A 92 14.26 -16.21 8.93
N ALA A 93 14.94 -17.36 8.82
CA ALA A 93 15.48 -17.86 7.56
C ALA A 93 14.36 -18.17 6.57
N ALA A 94 13.29 -18.82 7.03
CA ALA A 94 12.12 -19.14 6.23
C ALA A 94 11.41 -17.87 5.72
N THR A 95 11.21 -16.87 6.57
CA THR A 95 10.66 -15.56 6.21
C THR A 95 11.49 -14.89 5.13
N ALA A 96 12.81 -14.81 5.32
CA ALA A 96 13.69 -14.14 4.38
C ALA A 96 13.68 -14.80 3.00
N LYS A 97 13.73 -16.13 2.97
CA LYS A 97 13.74 -16.88 1.71
C LYS A 97 12.38 -16.84 1.00
N ALA A 98 11.28 -16.96 1.75
CA ALA A 98 9.94 -16.85 1.19
C ALA A 98 9.71 -15.47 0.54
N ALA A 99 10.06 -14.40 1.28
CA ALA A 99 9.92 -13.03 0.81
C ALA A 99 10.77 -12.77 -0.44
N TYR A 100 12.05 -13.13 -0.39
CA TYR A 100 12.98 -12.95 -1.51
C TYR A 100 12.49 -13.63 -2.79
N ASP A 101 12.07 -14.90 -2.71
CA ASP A 101 11.64 -15.65 -3.90
C ASP A 101 10.36 -15.09 -4.51
N VAL A 102 9.38 -14.68 -3.68
CA VAL A 102 8.19 -13.99 -4.18
C VAL A 102 8.56 -12.66 -4.83
N LEU A 103 9.42 -11.85 -4.20
CA LEU A 103 9.82 -10.56 -4.76
C LEU A 103 10.58 -10.71 -6.08
N VAL A 104 11.48 -11.68 -6.22
CA VAL A 104 12.17 -11.96 -7.49
C VAL A 104 11.18 -12.41 -8.57
N ASN A 105 10.19 -13.22 -8.21
CA ASN A 105 9.13 -13.62 -9.15
C ASN A 105 8.29 -12.43 -9.62
N ARG A 106 7.89 -11.54 -8.70
CA ARG A 106 7.03 -10.39 -8.99
C ARG A 106 7.77 -9.23 -9.66
N PHE A 107 9.07 -9.11 -9.42
CA PHE A 107 9.93 -8.04 -9.92
C PHE A 107 11.20 -8.60 -10.58
N PRO A 108 11.08 -9.34 -11.71
CA PRO A 108 12.22 -9.99 -12.35
C PRO A 108 13.34 -9.00 -12.75
N GLY A 109 12.98 -7.76 -13.12
CA GLY A 109 13.95 -6.70 -13.41
C GLY A 109 14.75 -6.21 -12.19
N GLN A 110 14.33 -6.55 -10.97
CA GLN A 110 15.01 -6.21 -9.71
C GLN A 110 15.77 -7.41 -9.10
N ALA A 111 15.84 -8.56 -9.80
CA ALA A 111 16.42 -9.79 -9.26
C ALA A 111 17.87 -9.63 -8.77
N GLY A 112 18.71 -8.89 -9.52
CA GLY A 112 20.10 -8.62 -9.12
C GLY A 112 20.20 -7.85 -7.79
N PRO A 113 19.64 -6.63 -7.71
CA PRO A 113 19.60 -5.86 -6.46
C PRO A 113 18.95 -6.62 -5.29
N LEU A 114 17.83 -7.32 -5.51
CA LEU A 114 17.18 -8.15 -4.48
C LEU A 114 18.09 -9.28 -4.00
N GLY A 115 18.87 -9.89 -4.90
CA GLY A 115 19.83 -10.94 -4.55
C GLY A 115 20.92 -10.41 -3.62
N VAL A 116 21.42 -9.19 -3.87
CA VAL A 116 22.38 -8.52 -2.98
C VAL A 116 21.76 -8.22 -1.62
N THR A 117 20.54 -7.67 -1.60
CA THR A 117 19.80 -7.40 -0.36
C THR A 117 19.59 -8.67 0.46
N TYR A 118 19.18 -9.77 -0.18
CA TYR A 118 18.98 -11.07 0.47
C TYR A 118 20.27 -11.61 1.09
N GLN A 119 21.39 -11.62 0.35
CA GLN A 119 22.67 -12.11 0.88
C GLN A 119 23.17 -11.25 2.06
N ASN A 120 23.05 -9.92 1.95
CA ASN A 120 23.39 -9.03 3.05
C ASN A 120 22.50 -9.26 4.28
N TYR A 121 21.20 -9.53 4.06
CA TYR A 121 20.26 -9.86 5.12
C TYR A 121 20.66 -11.14 5.85
N LEU A 122 21.02 -12.21 5.12
CA LEU A 122 21.46 -13.46 5.73
C LEU A 122 22.72 -13.25 6.59
N ILE A 123 23.71 -12.54 6.05
CA ILE A 123 24.98 -12.26 6.75
C ILE A 123 24.73 -11.43 8.01
N ALA A 124 23.96 -10.35 7.90
CA ALA A 124 23.69 -9.44 9.01
C ALA A 124 22.93 -10.13 10.16
N ASN A 125 22.11 -11.13 9.85
CA ASN A 125 21.32 -11.89 10.83
C ASN A 125 21.95 -13.24 11.20
N GLY A 126 23.18 -13.53 10.75
CA GLY A 126 23.89 -14.78 11.07
C GLY A 126 23.21 -16.05 10.56
N ILE A 127 22.39 -15.94 9.51
CA ILE A 127 21.64 -17.07 8.93
C ILE A 127 22.59 -17.88 8.05
N LEU A 128 22.81 -19.14 8.43
CA LEU A 128 23.69 -20.04 7.69
C LEU A 128 23.03 -20.52 6.39
N PRO A 129 23.78 -20.69 5.28
CA PRO A 129 23.25 -21.28 4.06
C PRO A 129 22.69 -22.70 4.22
N THR A 130 23.06 -23.38 5.31
CA THR A 130 22.59 -24.73 5.67
C THR A 130 21.37 -24.73 6.59
N ASP A 131 20.83 -23.56 6.95
CA ASP A 131 19.62 -23.48 7.78
C ASP A 131 18.43 -24.11 7.04
N PRO A 132 17.79 -25.17 7.59
CA PRO A 132 16.65 -25.82 6.96
C PRO A 132 15.47 -24.88 6.68
N GLY A 133 15.34 -23.78 7.43
CA GLY A 133 14.30 -22.77 7.23
C GLY A 133 14.35 -22.14 5.85
N LEU A 134 15.54 -22.03 5.23
CA LEU A 134 15.66 -21.57 3.84
C LEU A 134 14.91 -22.49 2.86
N ALA A 135 14.97 -23.81 3.06
CA ALA A 135 14.22 -24.75 2.23
C ALA A 135 12.71 -24.60 2.44
N VAL A 136 12.28 -24.46 3.71
CA VAL A 136 10.86 -24.23 4.06
C VAL A 136 10.33 -22.96 3.37
N GLY A 137 11.06 -21.85 3.48
CA GLY A 137 10.68 -20.58 2.85
C GLY A 137 10.59 -20.67 1.32
N ALA A 138 11.53 -21.37 0.68
CA ALA A 138 11.50 -21.58 -0.76
C ALA A 138 10.29 -22.42 -1.19
N THR A 139 9.94 -23.47 -0.43
CA THR A 139 8.75 -24.30 -0.69
C THR A 139 7.46 -23.50 -0.52
N ALA A 140 7.34 -22.70 0.55
CA ALA A 140 6.16 -21.85 0.78
C ALA A 140 6.00 -20.81 -0.35
N ALA A 141 7.07 -20.11 -0.73
CA ALA A 141 7.05 -19.18 -1.85
C ALA A 141 6.62 -19.85 -3.15
N ALA A 142 7.21 -21.00 -3.49
CA ALA A 142 6.86 -21.73 -4.70
C ALA A 142 5.37 -22.13 -4.71
N GLY A 143 4.83 -22.60 -3.59
CA GLY A 143 3.42 -22.98 -3.47
C GLY A 143 2.47 -21.79 -3.65
N ILE A 144 2.77 -20.65 -3.01
CA ILE A 144 1.95 -19.44 -3.16
C ILE A 144 2.09 -18.82 -4.56
N ILE A 145 3.28 -18.79 -5.15
CA ILE A 145 3.48 -18.36 -6.54
C ILE A 145 2.64 -19.23 -7.49
N ALA A 146 2.64 -20.55 -7.29
CA ALA A 146 1.85 -21.47 -8.09
C ALA A 146 0.33 -21.24 -7.91
N LEU A 147 -0.13 -21.03 -6.68
CA LEU A 147 -1.52 -20.66 -6.38
C LEU A 147 -1.94 -19.38 -7.13
N ARG A 148 -1.03 -18.41 -7.25
CA ARG A 148 -1.31 -17.10 -7.84
C ARG A 148 -0.97 -17.00 -9.34
N ALA A 149 -0.41 -18.04 -9.97
CA ALA A 149 0.11 -17.97 -11.33
C ALA A 149 -0.93 -17.57 -12.39
N CYS A 150 -2.20 -17.92 -12.18
CA CYS A 150 -3.31 -17.64 -13.08
C CYS A 150 -4.42 -16.81 -12.42
N ASP A 151 -4.07 -16.00 -11.42
CA ASP A 151 -5.03 -15.23 -10.65
C ASP A 151 -5.60 -14.01 -11.39
N GLY A 152 -5.07 -13.68 -12.57
CA GLY A 152 -5.46 -12.50 -13.36
C GLY A 152 -4.74 -11.21 -12.96
N SER A 153 -3.79 -11.26 -12.01
CA SER A 153 -2.97 -10.12 -11.63
C SER A 153 -1.91 -9.80 -12.70
N PHE A 154 -1.69 -8.50 -12.95
CA PHE A 154 -0.69 -7.99 -13.89
C PHE A 154 -0.70 -8.66 -15.29
N PRO A 155 -1.85 -8.72 -15.98
CA PRO A 155 -1.92 -9.35 -17.28
C PRO A 155 -1.06 -8.59 -18.30
N ALA A 156 -0.44 -9.32 -19.23
CA ALA A 156 0.33 -8.72 -20.32
C ALA A 156 -0.61 -7.94 -21.25
N GLY A 157 -0.31 -6.65 -21.50
CA GLY A 157 -1.13 -5.79 -22.35
C GLY A 157 -2.56 -5.61 -21.84
N PRO A 158 -2.77 -5.08 -20.62
CA PRO A 158 -4.12 -4.92 -20.08
C PRO A 158 -4.95 -3.99 -20.97
N ASN A 159 -6.23 -4.33 -21.17
CA ASN A 159 -7.15 -3.50 -21.95
C ASN A 159 -7.24 -2.08 -21.36
N THR A 160 -7.02 -1.09 -22.22
CA THR A 160 -7.21 0.32 -21.88
C THR A 160 -8.70 0.62 -21.70
N PHE A 161 -9.08 1.23 -20.57
CA PHE A 161 -10.45 1.64 -20.29
C PHE A 161 -10.59 3.16 -20.22
N ILE A 162 -11.40 3.71 -21.12
CA ILE A 162 -11.66 5.16 -21.25
C ILE A 162 -13.11 5.55 -20.92
N GLY A 163 -13.93 4.61 -20.47
CA GLY A 163 -15.33 4.86 -20.12
C GLY A 163 -16.17 5.37 -21.30
N GLY A 164 -16.96 6.43 -21.09
CA GLY A 164 -17.86 6.97 -22.12
C GLY A 164 -18.32 8.42 -21.89
N THR A 165 -18.92 9.01 -22.92
CA THR A 165 -19.38 10.42 -22.90
C THR A 165 -20.84 10.61 -22.46
N GLY A 166 -21.55 9.53 -22.13
CA GLY A 166 -22.90 9.60 -21.55
C GLY A 166 -22.92 10.33 -20.20
N ILE A 167 -24.04 10.98 -19.90
CA ILE A 167 -24.29 11.61 -18.60
C ILE A 167 -24.26 10.54 -17.49
N GLY A 168 -23.61 10.84 -16.37
CA GLY A 168 -23.38 9.86 -15.29
C GLY A 168 -22.20 8.90 -15.51
N VAL A 169 -21.64 8.84 -16.73
CA VAL A 169 -20.62 7.85 -17.09
C VAL A 169 -19.21 8.40 -16.89
N TRP A 170 -18.36 7.62 -16.22
CA TRP A 170 -16.95 7.88 -16.03
C TRP A 170 -16.23 8.05 -17.36
N ARG A 171 -15.30 9.00 -17.37
CA ARG A 171 -14.35 9.26 -18.45
C ARG A 171 -13.06 9.82 -17.85
N PRO A 172 -11.94 9.78 -18.60
CA PRO A 172 -10.72 10.47 -18.23
C PRO A 172 -10.97 11.94 -17.86
N THR A 173 -10.26 12.41 -16.84
CA THR A 173 -10.40 13.79 -16.34
C THR A 173 -9.12 14.59 -16.61
N PRO A 174 -9.22 15.92 -16.83
CA PRO A 174 -8.07 16.81 -16.91
C PRO A 174 -7.16 16.74 -15.66
N PRO A 175 -5.89 17.18 -15.79
CA PRO A 175 -5.23 17.66 -17.01
C PRO A 175 -4.75 16.53 -17.93
N ALA A 176 -4.36 15.39 -17.38
CA ALA A 176 -3.72 14.32 -18.14
C ALA A 176 -4.68 13.53 -19.05
N ASN A 177 -6.00 13.54 -18.74
CA ASN A 177 -7.01 12.77 -19.47
C ASN A 177 -6.59 11.31 -19.69
N SER A 178 -5.98 10.71 -18.66
CA SER A 178 -5.44 9.36 -18.72
C SER A 178 -6.54 8.30 -18.60
N PRO A 179 -6.35 7.11 -19.23
CA PRO A 179 -7.20 5.95 -19.00
C PRO A 179 -7.28 5.54 -17.53
N MET A 180 -8.29 4.73 -17.19
CA MET A 180 -8.42 4.19 -15.83
C MET A 180 -7.19 3.37 -15.48
N ASN A 181 -6.56 3.70 -14.36
CA ASN A 181 -5.30 3.09 -13.95
C ASN A 181 -5.32 2.72 -12.46
N PRO A 182 -5.13 1.44 -12.08
CA PRO A 182 -5.08 0.27 -12.96
C PRO A 182 -6.42 0.10 -13.70
N GLY A 183 -6.35 -0.55 -14.86
CA GLY A 183 -7.53 -0.89 -15.64
C GLY A 183 -8.48 -1.84 -14.89
N PRO A 184 -9.61 -2.24 -15.54
CA PRO A 184 -10.65 -3.03 -14.89
C PRO A 184 -10.20 -4.44 -14.48
N TRP A 185 -9.04 -4.89 -14.97
CA TRP A 185 -8.45 -6.18 -14.63
C TRP A 185 -8.26 -6.36 -13.12
N LEU A 186 -7.96 -5.30 -12.36
CA LEU A 186 -7.76 -5.41 -10.90
C LEU A 186 -9.03 -5.92 -10.21
N GLY A 187 -10.21 -5.54 -10.70
CA GLY A 187 -11.48 -6.02 -10.20
C GLY A 187 -11.84 -7.45 -10.62
N GLN A 188 -11.00 -8.11 -11.41
CA GLN A 188 -11.21 -9.48 -11.89
C GLN A 188 -10.20 -10.47 -11.33
N VAL A 189 -9.25 -9.99 -10.50
CA VAL A 189 -8.25 -10.86 -9.88
C VAL A 189 -8.96 -11.85 -8.94
N THR A 190 -8.52 -13.12 -8.96
CA THR A 190 -8.97 -14.14 -8.02
C THR A 190 -8.66 -13.66 -6.60
N PRO A 191 -9.63 -13.54 -5.68
CA PRO A 191 -9.35 -13.01 -4.35
C PRO A 191 -8.45 -13.93 -3.50
N PHE A 192 -7.97 -13.42 -2.36
CA PHE A 192 -7.19 -14.16 -1.37
C PHE A 192 -8.10 -14.84 -0.34
N VAL A 193 -9.03 -14.10 0.26
CA VAL A 193 -9.91 -14.61 1.33
C VAL A 193 -11.40 -14.48 0.98
N MET A 194 -11.77 -13.55 0.09
CA MET A 194 -13.10 -13.47 -0.48
C MET A 194 -13.38 -14.66 -1.43
N THR A 195 -14.63 -15.09 -1.48
CA THR A 195 -15.09 -16.19 -2.35
C THR A 195 -15.16 -15.80 -3.82
N ARG A 196 -15.34 -14.51 -4.14
CA ARG A 196 -15.39 -13.95 -5.50
C ARG A 196 -15.29 -12.42 -5.43
N PRO A 197 -14.82 -11.73 -6.48
CA PRO A 197 -14.69 -10.27 -6.50
C PRO A 197 -15.98 -9.50 -6.17
N THR A 198 -17.13 -10.13 -6.37
CA THR A 198 -18.47 -9.54 -6.21
C THR A 198 -19.09 -9.79 -4.84
N GLN A 199 -18.40 -10.47 -3.91
CA GLN A 199 -18.95 -10.86 -2.62
C GLN A 199 -19.47 -9.66 -1.80
N PHE A 200 -18.80 -8.51 -1.90
CA PHE A 200 -19.17 -7.28 -1.19
C PHE A 200 -19.59 -6.15 -2.13
N ARG A 201 -20.22 -6.48 -3.26
CA ARG A 201 -20.71 -5.46 -4.19
C ARG A 201 -21.62 -4.46 -3.48
N SER A 202 -21.30 -3.17 -3.62
CA SER A 202 -22.09 -2.08 -3.05
C SER A 202 -23.46 -1.95 -3.72
N GLU A 203 -24.35 -1.15 -3.12
CA GLU A 203 -25.55 -0.67 -3.78
C GLU A 203 -25.18 0.29 -4.94
N PRO A 204 -26.03 0.40 -5.98
CA PRO A 204 -25.78 1.35 -7.05
C PRO A 204 -25.63 2.80 -6.55
N PRO A 205 -24.84 3.63 -7.25
CA PRO A 205 -24.79 5.07 -6.99
C PRO A 205 -26.20 5.68 -6.98
N PRO A 206 -26.44 6.74 -6.18
CA PRO A 206 -27.72 7.44 -6.19
C PRO A 206 -28.11 7.88 -7.61
N SER A 207 -29.38 7.70 -7.97
CA SER A 207 -29.91 8.21 -9.25
C SER A 207 -29.64 9.71 -9.39
N LEU A 208 -29.32 10.16 -10.61
CA LEU A 208 -28.94 11.54 -10.88
C LEU A 208 -30.07 12.53 -10.56
N ASP A 209 -31.33 12.13 -10.71
CA ASP A 209 -32.51 12.95 -10.37
C ASP A 209 -32.83 12.99 -8.86
N SER A 210 -32.12 12.20 -8.05
CA SER A 210 -32.42 12.04 -6.64
C SER A 210 -31.98 13.24 -5.79
N ARG A 211 -32.66 13.46 -4.66
CA ARG A 211 -32.24 14.46 -3.66
C ARG A 211 -30.90 14.08 -3.00
N ARG A 212 -30.61 12.78 -2.87
CA ARG A 212 -29.35 12.29 -2.31
C ARG A 212 -28.17 12.68 -3.20
N TYR A 213 -28.27 12.41 -4.50
CA TYR A 213 -27.26 12.85 -5.47
C TYR A 213 -27.05 14.36 -5.43
N ALA A 214 -28.14 15.15 -5.46
CA ALA A 214 -28.02 16.62 -5.41
C ALA A 214 -27.33 17.14 -4.15
N ARG A 215 -27.58 16.53 -2.99
CA ARG A 215 -26.91 16.90 -1.73
C ARG A 215 -25.41 16.63 -1.83
N ASP A 216 -25.03 15.41 -2.20
CA ASP A 216 -23.62 14.97 -2.24
C ASP A 216 -22.85 15.75 -3.33
N TYR A 217 -23.48 16.01 -4.48
CA TYR A 217 -22.95 16.88 -5.53
C TYR A 217 -22.62 18.28 -5.01
N ASN A 218 -23.57 18.94 -4.34
CA ASN A 218 -23.39 20.31 -3.88
C ASN A 218 -22.38 20.42 -2.75
N GLU A 219 -22.29 19.40 -1.88
CA GLU A 219 -21.23 19.31 -0.89
C GLU A 219 -19.85 19.25 -1.54
N VAL A 220 -19.65 18.38 -2.54
CA VAL A 220 -18.38 18.25 -3.24
C VAL A 220 -18.07 19.51 -4.07
N LYS A 221 -19.07 20.15 -4.68
CA LYS A 221 -18.88 21.41 -5.41
C LYS A 221 -18.35 22.51 -4.49
N ARG A 222 -18.92 22.63 -3.29
CA ARG A 222 -18.60 23.64 -2.28
C ARG A 222 -17.24 23.41 -1.61
N LEU A 223 -16.96 22.17 -1.21
CA LEU A 223 -15.75 21.82 -0.47
C LEU A 223 -14.58 21.45 -1.40
N GLY A 224 -14.83 20.71 -2.47
CA GLY A 224 -13.78 20.17 -3.35
C GLY A 224 -13.19 21.17 -4.35
N SER A 225 -13.70 22.40 -4.42
CA SER A 225 -13.26 23.40 -5.39
C SER A 225 -11.79 23.78 -5.19
N LEU A 226 -11.07 24.02 -6.29
CA LEU A 226 -9.73 24.60 -6.28
C LEU A 226 -9.75 26.06 -5.81
N ASN A 227 -10.74 26.82 -6.27
CA ASN A 227 -10.87 28.25 -6.01
C ASN A 227 -12.10 28.51 -5.14
N ASN A 228 -12.00 29.44 -4.19
CA ASN A 228 -13.11 29.85 -3.31
C ASN A 228 -13.79 28.66 -2.58
N SER A 229 -13.01 27.65 -2.18
CA SER A 229 -13.52 26.52 -1.39
C SER A 229 -13.92 26.98 0.01
N GLU A 230 -14.99 26.40 0.54
CA GLU A 230 -15.39 26.58 1.95
C GLU A 230 -14.70 25.59 2.90
N ARG A 231 -13.71 24.82 2.43
CA ARG A 231 -12.95 23.91 3.30
C ARG A 231 -12.16 24.70 4.34
N THR A 232 -12.15 24.16 5.55
CA THR A 232 -11.24 24.64 6.61
C THR A 232 -9.79 24.24 6.31
N PRO A 233 -8.81 24.89 6.95
CA PRO A 233 -7.41 24.45 6.92
C PRO A 233 -7.26 22.97 7.33
N ASP A 234 -7.87 22.54 8.43
CA ASP A 234 -7.81 21.15 8.91
C ASP A 234 -8.35 20.13 7.88
N GLN A 235 -9.43 20.49 7.16
CA GLN A 235 -9.96 19.63 6.10
C GLN A 235 -9.01 19.54 4.91
N THR A 236 -8.28 20.61 4.63
CA THR A 236 -7.25 20.64 3.58
C THR A 236 -6.05 19.80 3.98
N ASP A 237 -5.56 19.93 5.21
CA ASP A 237 -4.44 19.13 5.73
C ASP A 237 -4.81 17.64 5.80
N THR A 238 -6.05 17.33 6.21
CA THR A 238 -6.57 15.95 6.18
C THR A 238 -6.57 15.39 4.75
N ALA A 239 -7.01 16.17 3.77
CA ALA A 239 -6.99 15.75 2.38
C ALA A 239 -5.56 15.47 1.88
N TYR A 240 -4.59 16.31 2.26
CA TYR A 240 -3.18 16.10 1.91
C TYR A 240 -2.57 14.89 2.60
N PHE A 241 -2.91 14.64 3.87
CA PHE A 241 -2.46 13.45 4.59
C PHE A 241 -2.86 12.18 3.84
N TYR A 242 -4.12 12.07 3.41
CA TYR A 242 -4.62 10.89 2.69
C TYR A 242 -4.32 10.86 1.19
N ALA A 243 -3.77 11.93 0.61
CA ALA A 243 -3.31 11.97 -0.78
C ALA A 243 -1.95 11.26 -0.98
N GLY A 244 -1.26 10.91 0.12
CA GLY A 244 0.00 10.17 0.07
C GLY A 244 -0.14 8.80 -0.61
N ASN A 245 1.01 8.18 -0.92
CA ASN A 245 1.01 6.84 -1.49
C ASN A 245 0.41 5.84 -0.50
N PHE A 246 -0.77 5.32 -0.82
CA PHE A 246 -1.53 4.41 0.03
C PHE A 246 -0.73 3.15 0.44
N VAL A 247 0.03 2.56 -0.50
CA VAL A 247 0.83 1.36 -0.20
C VAL A 247 1.90 1.69 0.83
N VAL A 248 2.60 2.81 0.68
CA VAL A 248 3.63 3.26 1.63
C VAL A 248 3.03 3.56 3.00
N MET A 249 1.99 4.41 3.03
CA MET A 249 1.37 4.88 4.27
C MET A 249 0.79 3.73 5.08
N MET A 250 0.01 2.84 4.47
CA MET A 250 -0.63 1.74 5.20
C MET A 250 0.39 0.72 5.69
N ASN A 251 1.44 0.42 4.93
CA ASN A 251 2.45 -0.54 5.37
C ASN A 251 3.38 0.04 6.43
N GLN A 252 3.61 1.36 6.42
CA GLN A 252 4.27 2.03 7.53
C GLN A 252 3.45 1.89 8.81
N LEU A 253 2.14 2.16 8.76
CA LEU A 253 1.25 1.97 9.91
C LEU A 253 1.29 0.53 10.44
N VAL A 254 1.25 -0.48 9.57
CA VAL A 254 1.29 -1.88 10.02
C VAL A 254 2.63 -2.23 10.69
N ARG A 255 3.76 -1.74 10.16
CA ARG A 255 5.08 -1.90 10.79
C ARG A 255 5.16 -1.22 12.16
N GLU A 256 4.60 -0.02 12.30
CA GLU A 256 4.54 0.69 13.58
C GLU A 256 3.69 -0.07 14.61
N MET A 257 2.51 -0.55 14.20
CA MET A 257 1.65 -1.39 15.05
C MET A 257 2.32 -2.70 15.46
N ALA A 258 3.04 -3.35 14.54
CA ALA A 258 3.80 -4.57 14.83
C ALA A 258 4.92 -4.29 15.85
N ALA A 259 5.67 -3.20 15.66
CA ALA A 259 6.75 -2.82 16.57
C ALA A 259 6.26 -2.51 17.99
N GLU A 260 5.06 -1.93 18.13
CA GLU A 260 4.50 -1.56 19.44
C GLU A 260 3.81 -2.73 20.17
N HIS A 261 3.20 -3.67 19.43
CA HIS A 261 2.26 -4.62 20.01
C HIS A 261 2.54 -6.10 19.73
N VAL A 262 3.51 -6.42 18.86
CA VAL A 262 3.74 -7.81 18.45
C VAL A 262 5.14 -8.26 18.85
N ASP A 263 5.17 -9.31 19.68
CA ASP A 263 6.40 -9.75 20.34
C ASP A 263 7.12 -10.95 19.72
N ASN A 264 6.50 -11.61 18.74
CA ASN A 264 7.01 -12.84 18.18
C ASN A 264 6.73 -12.90 16.67
N ILE A 265 7.50 -13.72 15.97
CA ILE A 265 7.44 -13.82 14.51
C ILE A 265 6.16 -14.50 14.02
N THR A 266 5.59 -15.42 14.81
CA THR A 266 4.31 -16.07 14.51
C THR A 266 3.22 -15.02 14.36
N ASP A 267 3.00 -14.21 15.39
CA ASP A 267 1.98 -13.17 15.40
C ASP A 267 2.30 -12.04 14.41
N SER A 268 3.57 -11.73 14.17
CA SER A 268 3.97 -10.74 13.15
C SER A 268 3.59 -11.24 11.76
N SER A 269 3.97 -12.47 11.41
CA SER A 269 3.64 -13.07 10.11
C SER A 269 2.13 -13.14 9.88
N ARG A 270 1.37 -13.47 10.95
CA ARG A 270 -0.09 -13.49 10.93
C ARG A 270 -0.69 -12.11 10.73
N LEU A 271 -0.24 -11.09 11.46
CA LEU A 271 -0.70 -9.71 11.32
C LEU A 271 -0.51 -9.22 9.88
N PHE A 272 0.70 -9.35 9.35
CA PHE A 272 1.02 -8.87 8.01
C PHE A 272 0.26 -9.62 6.92
N ALA A 273 0.08 -10.94 7.05
CA ALA A 273 -0.70 -11.73 6.11
C ALA A 273 -2.19 -11.33 6.13
N LEU A 274 -2.80 -11.24 7.31
CA LEU A 274 -4.21 -10.85 7.45
C LEU A 274 -4.47 -9.45 6.87
N VAL A 275 -3.62 -8.47 7.21
CA VAL A 275 -3.79 -7.10 6.70
C VAL A 275 -3.57 -7.05 5.20
N SER A 276 -2.50 -7.66 4.69
CA SER A 276 -2.15 -7.57 3.26
C SER A 276 -3.16 -8.28 2.38
N MET A 277 -3.61 -9.48 2.76
CA MET A 277 -4.66 -10.19 2.02
C MET A 277 -5.99 -9.43 2.05
N SER A 278 -6.36 -8.84 3.19
CA SER A 278 -7.55 -7.99 3.30
C SER A 278 -7.46 -6.73 2.43
N GLN A 279 -6.29 -6.10 2.36
CA GLN A 279 -6.06 -4.95 1.48
C GLN A 279 -6.12 -5.34 -0.01
N GLY A 280 -5.54 -6.50 -0.36
CA GLY A 280 -5.64 -7.09 -1.69
C GLY A 280 -7.10 -7.25 -2.11
N ASP A 281 -7.89 -7.90 -1.26
CA ASP A 281 -9.30 -8.17 -1.53
C ASP A 281 -10.16 -6.91 -1.52
N ALA A 282 -9.87 -5.94 -0.65
CA ALA A 282 -10.53 -4.64 -0.68
C ALA A 282 -10.27 -3.89 -1.99
N ALA A 283 -9.05 -3.95 -2.53
CA ALA A 283 -8.72 -3.38 -3.83
C ALA A 283 -9.46 -4.11 -4.97
N ILE A 284 -9.52 -5.45 -4.92
CA ILE A 284 -10.26 -6.25 -5.90
C ILE A 284 -11.74 -5.86 -5.89
N ALA A 285 -12.40 -5.87 -4.73
CA ALA A 285 -13.81 -5.51 -4.58
C ALA A 285 -14.09 -4.07 -5.06
N THR A 286 -13.23 -3.13 -4.66
CA THR A 286 -13.39 -1.71 -5.00
C THR A 286 -13.24 -1.46 -6.51
N TRP A 287 -12.25 -2.09 -7.16
CA TRP A 287 -12.08 -1.93 -8.61
C TRP A 287 -13.15 -2.68 -9.41
N ASN A 288 -13.65 -3.79 -8.86
CA ASN A 288 -14.76 -4.51 -9.43
C ASN A 288 -16.03 -3.64 -9.46
N ASP A 289 -16.34 -2.93 -8.37
CA ASP A 289 -17.46 -1.99 -8.31
C ASP A 289 -17.25 -0.78 -9.23
N LYS A 290 -16.04 -0.22 -9.28
CA LYS A 290 -15.72 0.89 -10.21
C LYS A 290 -15.94 0.50 -11.67
N ALA A 291 -15.50 -0.70 -12.05
CA ALA A 291 -15.69 -1.23 -13.40
C ALA A 291 -17.15 -1.60 -13.68
N PHE A 292 -17.92 -1.98 -12.66
CA PHE A 292 -19.33 -2.32 -12.80
C PHE A 292 -20.23 -1.08 -12.96
N TYR A 293 -20.05 -0.06 -12.12
CA TYR A 293 -20.92 1.12 -12.14
C TYR A 293 -20.47 2.20 -13.11
N VAL A 294 -19.17 2.30 -13.39
CA VAL A 294 -18.60 3.29 -14.33
C VAL A 294 -19.11 4.70 -14.04
N PHE A 295 -19.23 5.07 -12.76
CA PHE A 295 -19.85 6.34 -12.35
C PHE A 295 -18.84 7.50 -12.43
N TRP A 296 -19.28 8.63 -12.98
CA TRP A 296 -18.42 9.79 -13.22
C TRP A 296 -17.74 10.36 -11.96
N ARG A 297 -16.59 11.02 -12.19
CA ARG A 297 -15.90 11.77 -11.14
C ARG A 297 -16.63 13.11 -10.91
N PRO A 298 -16.54 13.69 -9.69
CA PRO A 298 -17.18 14.97 -9.39
C PRO A 298 -16.81 16.11 -10.34
N ILE A 299 -15.57 16.19 -10.83
CA ILE A 299 -15.18 17.22 -11.81
C ILE A 299 -16.04 17.18 -13.08
N THR A 300 -16.27 15.99 -13.64
CA THR A 300 -17.13 15.82 -14.82
C THR A 300 -18.59 16.07 -14.46
N ALA A 301 -19.06 15.53 -13.33
CA ALA A 301 -20.44 15.77 -12.88
C ALA A 301 -20.73 17.26 -12.73
N ILE A 302 -19.83 18.01 -12.09
CA ILE A 302 -20.03 19.43 -11.80
C ILE A 302 -19.96 20.29 -13.06
N GLN A 303 -19.00 20.02 -13.94
CA GLN A 303 -18.87 20.74 -15.22
C GLN A 303 -20.08 20.53 -16.13
N PHE A 304 -20.72 19.35 -16.06
CA PHE A 304 -21.89 18.99 -16.88
C PHE A 304 -23.21 18.98 -16.08
N GLY A 305 -23.26 19.62 -14.89
CA GLY A 305 -24.43 19.54 -13.99
C GLY A 305 -25.74 19.93 -14.65
N ASP A 306 -25.75 20.96 -15.50
CA ASP A 306 -26.96 21.41 -16.22
C ASP A 306 -27.52 20.36 -17.21
N SER A 307 -26.76 19.30 -17.50
CA SER A 307 -27.16 18.21 -18.40
C SER A 307 -27.63 16.96 -17.68
N ASP A 308 -27.61 16.93 -16.34
CA ASP A 308 -27.90 15.72 -15.56
C ASP A 308 -29.40 15.47 -15.27
N GLY A 309 -30.25 16.43 -15.64
CA GLY A 309 -31.70 16.36 -15.48
C GLY A 309 -32.19 16.68 -14.06
N ASN A 310 -31.31 17.05 -13.13
CA ASN A 310 -31.67 17.41 -11.77
C ASN A 310 -31.65 18.94 -11.58
N PRO A 311 -32.80 19.57 -11.27
CA PRO A 311 -32.86 21.04 -11.13
C PRO A 311 -32.10 21.57 -9.89
N ARG A 312 -31.47 20.70 -9.10
CA ARG A 312 -30.73 21.05 -7.87
C ARG A 312 -29.21 20.95 -8.02
N THR A 313 -28.70 20.67 -9.22
CA THR A 313 -27.28 20.47 -9.50
C THR A 313 -26.80 21.44 -10.57
N THR A 314 -26.95 22.73 -10.31
CA THR A 314 -26.48 23.80 -11.21
C THR A 314 -25.02 23.54 -11.59
N GLY A 315 -24.77 23.46 -12.90
CA GLY A 315 -23.44 23.22 -13.45
C GLY A 315 -22.46 24.33 -13.14
N ASP A 316 -21.17 24.02 -13.27
CA ASP A 316 -20.10 25.02 -13.33
C ASP A 316 -19.01 24.52 -14.29
N PRO A 317 -19.06 24.93 -15.57
CA PRO A 317 -18.08 24.49 -16.57
C PRO A 317 -16.63 24.87 -16.26
N ALA A 318 -16.41 25.87 -15.39
CA ALA A 318 -15.08 26.31 -14.97
C ALA A 318 -14.62 25.63 -13.67
N TRP A 319 -15.46 24.79 -13.05
CA TRP A 319 -15.13 24.11 -11.81
C TRP A 319 -13.92 23.19 -12.01
N ASN A 320 -12.94 23.36 -11.13
CA ASN A 320 -11.80 22.47 -11.01
C ASN A 320 -11.70 21.96 -9.58
N ARG A 321 -11.26 20.72 -9.44
CA ARG A 321 -10.97 20.13 -8.13
C ARG A 321 -9.67 20.72 -7.59
N SER A 322 -9.55 20.82 -6.27
CA SER A 322 -8.24 21.10 -5.67
C SER A 322 -7.21 20.07 -6.08
N GLU A 323 -6.05 20.53 -6.53
CA GLU A 323 -4.96 19.66 -6.94
C GLU A 323 -4.18 19.15 -5.72
N GLU A 324 -3.76 17.89 -5.81
CA GLU A 324 -2.62 17.38 -5.06
C GLU A 324 -1.39 18.15 -5.59
N ARG A 325 -0.67 18.86 -4.71
CA ARG A 325 0.55 19.57 -5.11
C ARG A 325 1.69 18.61 -5.41
#